data_AF-A0A1I6E8S9-F1
#
_entry.id   AF-A0A1I6E8S9-F1
#
_cell.length_a   1.000
_cell.length_b   1.000
_cell.length_c   1.000
_cell.angle_alpha   90.00
_cell.angle_beta   90.00
_cell.angle_gamma   90.00
#
_symmetry.space_group_name_H-M   'P 1'
#
loop_
_entity.id
_entity.type
_entity.pdbx_description
1 polymer ?
#
loop_
_entity_poly.entity_id
_entity_poly.type
_entity_poly.pdbx_seq_one_letter_code
_entity_poly.pdbx_strand_id
1 'polypeptide(L)'
;MLDKVAFAALVKRKRGEKRLTQETLAEDVFGDAGRKGDISRIENGKVTPQEATIQKLCTALDISNAELAPIRMARPDARQLDQIPTLSRDELELLAGRFRVADAVDKSDAELRELLDNKAAEYRDYKAQIDGLDERVAAIANLKGAAQDAAERLNFDEVEDLLSRVDEVETEIAAETKVARARNALMQGKVERAYEILSAAADSFASVDPLEPVRRRLVYEDLLYAHGLRYGGAGMALSEAMIRQALAQVEKGHDPELWAHAQNNLAIALSNQGKRTGGPEGAALLGEAVGAYRAALEVTTRAEHPVDWAMAQNNLGAALRNQGTRTGGPEGAALLGKAVGAYRAALEVRTRAAHSVDWAATQNNLGIALADQGRRTGGPEGAALLGEAVGAYRAALEVRTREAHPVQWAMTQNNLGNALQEQGRRTGGPEGAALLGEAVGAYRAALEVTTRAEHPVDWAMTQENLAIVEVARAELLNGAEARAALERALGHVEGALEVFDPEHMPYNFEKATKLREGILAALGR
;
A
#
# COMPACT_ATOMS: atom_id res chain seq x y z
N MET A 1 11.13 27.58 9.91
CA MET A 1 9.98 28.48 9.64
C MET A 1 9.70 29.23 10.94
N LEU A 2 9.34 30.50 10.91
CA LEU A 2 9.08 31.25 12.15
C LEU A 2 7.62 31.08 12.54
N ASP A 3 7.33 30.65 13.78
CA ASP A 3 5.97 30.69 14.31
C ASP A 3 5.53 32.15 14.41
N LYS A 4 4.62 32.55 13.52
CA LYS A 4 4.16 33.93 13.39
C LYS A 4 3.42 34.43 14.65
N VAL A 5 2.76 33.54 15.39
CA VAL A 5 1.98 33.90 16.58
C VAL A 5 2.91 34.08 17.77
N ALA A 6 3.81 33.13 17.99
CA ALA A 6 4.81 33.24 19.05
C ALA A 6 5.79 34.41 18.79
N PHE A 7 6.17 34.67 17.54
CA PHE A 7 6.99 35.82 17.19
C PHE A 7 6.27 37.15 17.39
N ALA A 8 4.98 37.25 17.03
CA ALA A 8 4.17 38.44 17.28
C ALA A 8 4.09 38.79 18.77
N ALA A 9 3.87 37.77 19.62
CA ALA A 9 3.85 37.93 21.07
C ALA A 9 5.20 38.40 21.62
N LEU A 10 6.31 37.83 21.11
CA LEU A 10 7.67 38.24 21.50
C LEU A 10 7.96 39.70 21.15
N VAL A 11 7.66 40.13 19.92
CA VAL A 11 7.86 41.52 19.46
C VAL A 11 7.06 42.50 20.32
N LYS A 12 5.78 42.19 20.57
CA LYS A 12 4.90 43.04 21.40
C LYS A 12 5.40 43.18 22.84
N ARG A 13 5.83 42.06 23.43
CA ARG A 13 6.39 42.04 24.79
C ARG A 13 7.67 42.89 24.88
N LYS A 14 8.62 42.65 23.97
CA LYS A 14 9.92 43.35 23.95
C LYS A 14 9.79 44.84 23.68
N ARG A 15 8.88 45.24 22.78
CA ARG A 15 8.55 46.66 22.58
C ARG A 15 8.01 47.29 23.86
N GLY A 16 7.14 46.58 24.58
CA GLY A 16 6.61 47.00 25.87
C GLY A 16 7.70 47.17 26.95
N GLU A 17 8.62 46.21 27.05
CA GLU A 17 9.78 46.26 27.97
C GLU A 17 10.65 47.50 27.72
N LYS A 18 10.89 47.84 26.44
CA LYS A 18 11.63 49.04 26.04
C LYS A 18 10.81 50.34 26.08
N ARG A 19 9.51 50.28 26.39
CA ARG A 19 8.57 51.42 26.40
C ARG A 19 8.51 52.18 25.07
N LEU A 20 8.75 51.49 23.95
CA LEU A 20 8.69 52.10 22.62
C LEU A 20 7.24 52.17 22.13
N THR A 21 6.91 53.26 21.45
CA THR A 21 5.65 53.32 20.68
C THR A 21 5.79 52.52 19.38
N GLN A 22 4.67 52.13 18.76
CA GLN A 22 4.70 51.49 17.44
C GLN A 22 5.25 52.44 16.36
N GLU A 23 5.11 53.75 16.54
CA GLU A 23 5.69 54.80 15.67
C GLU A 23 7.22 54.81 15.77
N THR A 24 7.74 54.83 17.00
CA THR A 24 9.18 54.80 17.26
C THR A 24 9.82 53.52 16.71
N LEU A 25 9.19 52.36 16.95
CA LEU A 25 9.70 51.10 16.42
C LEU A 25 9.61 51.04 14.88
N ALA A 26 8.61 51.68 14.27
CA ALA A 26 8.50 51.75 12.81
C ALA A 26 9.61 52.62 12.21
N GLU A 27 9.95 53.74 12.85
CA GLU A 27 11.10 54.56 12.48
C GLU A 27 12.40 53.75 12.56
N ASP A 28 12.64 53.02 13.65
CA ASP A 28 13.86 52.22 13.84
C ASP A 28 14.01 51.06 12.85
N VAL A 29 12.89 50.43 12.45
CA VAL A 29 12.89 49.22 11.60
C VAL A 29 12.78 49.56 10.12
N PHE A 30 12.04 50.61 9.76
CA PHE A 30 11.73 50.95 8.37
C PHE A 30 12.28 52.31 7.92
N GLY A 31 12.77 53.15 8.83
CA GLY A 31 13.13 54.55 8.55
C GLY A 31 11.93 55.44 8.24
N ASP A 32 10.74 55.03 8.69
CA ASP A 32 9.47 55.73 8.43
C ASP A 32 8.44 55.44 9.55
N ALA A 33 8.25 56.40 10.45
CA ALA A 33 7.27 56.37 11.53
C ALA A 33 5.82 56.21 11.05
N GLY A 34 5.51 56.61 9.80
CA GLY A 34 4.21 56.43 9.17
C GLY A 34 3.82 54.95 9.03
N ARG A 35 4.79 54.03 9.08
CA ARG A 35 4.60 52.58 8.97
C ARG A 35 4.24 51.89 10.30
N LYS A 36 3.78 52.63 11.31
CA LYS A 36 3.26 52.06 12.57
C LYS A 36 2.20 50.98 12.37
N GLY A 37 1.40 51.08 11.29
CA GLY A 37 0.40 50.08 10.91
C GLY A 37 1.01 48.71 10.58
N ASP A 38 2.22 48.66 10.04
CA ASP A 38 2.93 47.41 9.74
C ASP A 38 3.41 46.73 11.02
N ILE A 39 3.94 47.49 11.96
CA ILE A 39 4.29 47.01 13.31
C ILE A 39 3.03 46.45 14.00
N SER A 40 1.91 47.18 13.96
CA SER A 40 0.65 46.71 14.53
C SER A 40 0.15 45.40 13.90
N ARG A 41 0.26 45.23 12.57
CA ARG A 41 -0.11 43.97 11.91
C ARG A 41 0.79 42.81 12.31
N ILE A 42 2.10 43.06 12.49
CA ILE A 42 3.07 42.06 12.94
C ILE A 42 2.79 41.65 14.40
N GLU A 43 2.59 42.60 15.31
CA GLU A 43 2.30 42.32 16.73
C GLU A 43 0.98 41.60 16.99
N ASN A 44 0.04 41.69 16.03
CA ASN A 44 -1.23 40.99 16.07
C ASN A 44 -1.21 39.68 15.25
N GLY A 45 -0.05 39.25 14.76
CA GLY A 45 0.12 38.00 14.00
C GLY A 45 -0.60 37.98 12.64
N LYS A 46 -1.02 39.14 12.12
CA LYS A 46 -1.80 39.26 10.88
C LYS A 46 -0.95 39.10 9.62
N VAL A 47 0.36 39.26 9.73
CA VAL A 47 1.32 39.13 8.63
C VAL A 47 2.58 38.41 9.11
N THR A 48 3.18 37.60 8.24
CA THR A 48 4.50 36.99 8.51
C THR A 48 5.57 37.91 7.91
N PRO A 49 6.43 38.55 8.72
CA PRO A 49 7.46 39.45 8.20
C PRO A 49 8.52 38.69 7.41
N GLN A 50 9.12 39.36 6.42
CA GLN A 50 10.27 38.83 5.68
C GLN A 50 11.52 38.77 6.57
N GLU A 51 12.48 37.91 6.23
CA GLU A 51 13.69 37.66 7.03
C GLU A 51 14.49 38.95 7.34
N ALA A 52 14.60 39.85 6.37
CA ALA A 52 15.25 41.15 6.56
C ALA A 52 14.53 42.01 7.62
N THR A 53 13.20 41.98 7.63
CA THR A 53 12.37 42.69 8.62
C THR A 53 12.47 42.04 10.00
N ILE A 54 12.53 40.69 10.06
CA ILE A 54 12.73 39.95 11.31
C ILE A 54 14.08 40.35 11.94
N GLN A 55 15.14 40.41 11.15
CA GLN A 55 16.47 40.79 11.66
C GLN A 55 16.49 42.21 12.20
N LYS A 56 15.89 43.17 11.47
CA LYS A 56 15.80 44.57 11.93
C LYS A 56 14.98 44.71 13.21
N LEU A 57 13.87 43.99 13.34
CA LEU A 57 13.07 43.94 14.57
C LEU A 57 13.88 43.35 15.73
N CYS A 58 14.66 42.29 15.49
CA CYS A 58 15.49 41.70 16.54
C CYS A 58 16.57 42.66 17.01
N THR A 59 17.21 43.39 16.09
CA THR A 59 18.19 44.43 16.42
C THR A 59 17.56 45.58 17.20
N ALA A 60 16.43 46.14 16.74
CA ALA A 60 15.78 47.26 17.42
C ALA A 60 15.30 46.90 18.84
N LEU A 61 14.84 45.66 19.03
CA LEU A 61 14.24 45.19 20.27
C LEU A 61 15.17 44.39 21.18
N ASP A 62 16.46 44.26 20.84
CA ASP A 62 17.44 43.41 21.54
C ASP A 62 16.93 41.97 21.75
N ILE A 63 16.28 41.41 20.74
CA ILE A 63 15.85 40.00 20.78
C ILE A 63 17.07 39.14 20.48
N SER A 64 17.47 38.32 21.45
CA SER A 64 18.60 37.42 21.30
C SER A 64 18.27 36.20 20.42
N ASN A 65 19.30 35.58 19.85
CA ASN A 65 19.15 34.30 19.16
C ASN A 65 18.57 33.20 20.07
N ALA A 66 18.83 33.25 21.38
CA ALA A 66 18.29 32.30 22.35
C ALA A 66 16.78 32.46 22.56
N GLU A 67 16.24 33.67 22.43
CA GLU A 67 14.80 33.94 22.49
C GLU A 67 14.10 33.67 21.16
N LEU A 68 14.83 33.79 20.05
CA LEU A 68 14.32 33.53 18.71
C LEU A 68 14.36 32.04 18.35
N ALA A 69 15.33 31.28 18.85
CA ALA A 69 15.53 29.86 18.52
C ALA A 69 14.31 28.96 18.82
N PRO A 70 13.61 29.07 19.97
CA PRO A 70 12.42 28.27 20.24
C PRO A 70 11.23 28.59 19.33
N ILE A 71 11.21 29.79 18.74
CA ILE A 71 10.14 30.31 17.88
C ILE A 71 10.44 30.01 16.40
N ARG A 72 11.70 29.74 16.08
CA ARG A 72 12.12 29.23 14.78
C ARG A 72 11.99 27.71 14.77
N MET A 73 10.93 27.22 14.14
CA MET A 73 10.88 25.82 13.73
C MET A 73 12.12 25.53 12.87
N ALA A 74 12.88 24.48 13.20
CA ALA A 74 13.97 24.02 12.36
C ALA A 74 13.48 23.86 10.92
N ARG A 75 14.31 24.22 9.93
CA ARG A 75 14.01 23.79 8.57
C ARG A 75 14.11 22.28 8.58
N PRO A 76 13.09 21.54 8.12
CA PRO A 76 13.22 20.11 8.08
C PRO A 76 14.43 19.71 7.25
N ASP A 77 15.25 18.82 7.79
CA ASP A 77 16.42 18.30 7.11
C ASP A 77 16.31 16.77 6.98
N ALA A 78 17.13 16.20 6.09
CA ALA A 78 17.05 14.77 5.78
C ALA A 78 17.37 13.88 6.99
N ARG A 79 18.08 14.37 8.02
CA ARG A 79 18.42 13.58 9.22
C ARG A 79 17.19 13.28 10.07
N GLN A 80 16.14 14.08 9.93
CA GLN A 80 14.86 13.81 10.61
C GLN A 80 14.17 12.56 10.07
N LEU A 81 14.46 12.14 8.82
CA LEU A 81 13.95 10.88 8.27
C LEU A 81 14.48 9.66 9.03
N ASP A 82 15.67 9.76 9.63
CA ASP A 82 16.24 8.70 10.46
C ASP A 82 15.72 8.74 11.90
N GLN A 83 15.00 9.80 12.27
CA GLN A 83 14.52 10.06 13.63
C GLN A 83 13.00 10.02 13.72
N ILE A 84 12.32 9.57 12.66
CA ILE A 84 10.85 9.53 12.57
C ILE A 84 10.24 9.03 13.87
N PRO A 85 10.64 7.88 14.47
CA PRO A 85 10.03 7.35 15.70
C PRO A 85 10.03 8.29 16.92
N THR A 86 10.91 9.30 16.93
CA THR A 86 11.09 10.23 18.05
C THR A 86 10.55 11.64 17.79
N LEU A 87 10.14 11.94 16.55
CA LEU A 87 9.61 13.26 16.19
C LEU A 87 8.30 13.56 16.91
N SER A 88 8.09 14.82 17.28
CA SER A 88 6.81 15.32 17.79
C SER A 88 5.75 15.40 16.69
N ARG A 89 4.47 15.53 17.09
CA ARG A 89 3.33 15.71 16.17
C ARG A 89 3.58 16.81 15.14
N ASP A 90 3.96 18.00 15.60
CA ASP A 90 4.20 19.17 14.75
C ASP A 90 5.34 18.93 13.76
N GLU A 91 6.38 18.17 14.16
CA GLU A 91 7.49 17.80 13.29
C GLU A 91 7.08 16.76 12.24
N LEU A 92 6.24 15.79 12.61
CA LEU A 92 5.65 14.82 11.67
C LEU A 92 4.80 15.54 10.62
N GLU A 93 3.92 16.45 11.03
CA GLU A 93 3.09 17.23 10.10
C GLU A 93 3.94 18.13 9.18
N LEU A 94 4.96 18.78 9.73
CA LEU A 94 5.86 19.63 8.97
C LEU A 94 6.66 18.82 7.92
N LEU A 95 7.12 17.63 8.28
CA LEU A 95 7.81 16.72 7.38
C LEU A 95 6.86 16.15 6.33
N ALA A 96 5.63 15.76 6.73
CA ALA A 96 4.58 15.30 5.83
C ALA A 96 4.21 16.36 4.79
N GLY A 97 4.17 17.63 5.20
CA GLY A 97 3.97 18.78 4.29
C GLY A 97 5.07 18.91 3.22
N ARG A 98 6.31 18.46 3.48
CA ARG A 98 7.39 18.45 2.47
C ARG A 98 7.16 17.43 1.36
N PHE A 99 6.60 16.29 1.72
CA PHE A 99 6.15 15.25 0.79
C PHE A 99 4.75 15.52 0.24
N ARG A 100 4.12 16.64 0.63
CA ARG A 100 2.75 17.00 0.23
C ARG A 100 1.73 15.91 0.53
N VAL A 101 1.88 15.24 1.68
CA VAL A 101 0.91 14.27 2.17
C VAL A 101 -0.42 15.00 2.36
N ALA A 102 -1.46 14.53 1.66
CA ALA A 102 -2.81 15.07 1.77
C ALA A 102 -3.39 14.80 3.17
N ASP A 103 -4.12 15.77 3.70
CA ASP A 103 -4.86 15.67 4.95
C ASP A 103 -4.00 15.19 6.13
N ALA A 104 -2.71 15.59 6.16
CA ALA A 104 -1.76 15.16 7.19
C ALA A 104 -2.23 15.50 8.62
N VAL A 105 -2.96 16.61 8.76
CA VAL A 105 -3.53 17.06 10.05
C VAL A 105 -4.61 16.09 10.56
N ASP A 106 -5.33 15.44 9.66
CA ASP A 106 -6.43 14.53 10.00
C ASP A 106 -5.96 13.10 10.29
N LYS A 107 -4.68 12.78 10.01
CA LYS A 107 -4.09 11.46 10.24
C LYS A 107 -3.63 11.31 11.68
N SER A 108 -3.74 10.11 12.22
CA SER A 108 -3.13 9.75 13.51
C SER A 108 -1.60 9.77 13.46
N ASP A 109 -0.94 9.82 14.62
CA ASP A 109 0.52 9.76 14.70
C ASP A 109 1.10 8.48 14.10
N ALA A 110 0.41 7.34 14.31
CA ALA A 110 0.81 6.06 13.74
C ALA A 110 0.79 6.11 12.21
N GLU A 111 -0.30 6.60 11.62
CA GLU A 111 -0.44 6.74 10.17
C GLU A 111 0.59 7.70 9.58
N LEU A 112 0.85 8.84 10.24
CA LEU A 112 1.88 9.77 9.79
C LEU A 112 3.27 9.14 9.81
N ARG A 113 3.62 8.42 10.88
CA ARG A 113 4.91 7.74 11.00
C ARG A 113 5.08 6.69 9.92
N GLU A 114 4.08 5.84 9.70
CA GLU A 114 4.13 4.83 8.64
C GLU A 114 4.29 5.46 7.25
N LEU A 115 3.52 6.52 6.95
CA LEU A 115 3.64 7.23 5.67
C LEU A 115 5.02 7.86 5.51
N LEU A 116 5.56 8.46 6.57
CA LEU A 116 6.88 9.09 6.55
C LEU A 116 8.01 8.08 6.47
N ASP A 117 7.91 6.91 7.10
CA ASP A 117 8.88 5.83 6.98
C ASP A 117 8.95 5.31 5.54
N ASN A 118 7.79 5.17 4.89
CA ASN A 118 7.72 4.86 3.47
C ASN A 118 8.38 5.95 2.60
N LYS A 119 8.13 7.23 2.91
CA LYS A 119 8.78 8.36 2.21
C LYS A 119 10.28 8.43 2.49
N ALA A 120 10.74 8.05 3.67
CA ALA A 120 12.16 7.97 4.02
C ALA A 120 12.88 6.87 3.23
N ALA A 121 12.24 5.71 3.04
CA ALA A 121 12.76 4.66 2.17
C ALA A 121 12.86 5.15 0.71
N GLU A 122 11.79 5.75 0.17
CA GLU A 122 11.78 6.34 -1.18
C GLU A 122 12.87 7.42 -1.36
N TYR A 123 13.09 8.25 -0.33
CA TYR A 123 14.15 9.26 -0.34
C TYR A 123 15.55 8.65 -0.36
N ARG A 124 15.79 7.58 0.41
CA ARG A 124 17.11 6.90 0.43
C ARG A 124 17.42 6.27 -0.92
N ASP A 125 16.45 5.60 -1.53
CA ASP A 125 16.59 5.04 -2.88
C ASP A 125 16.84 6.14 -3.92
N TYR A 126 16.08 7.24 -3.83
CA TYR A 126 16.29 8.41 -4.68
C TYR A 126 17.68 9.04 -4.51
N LYS A 127 18.18 9.13 -3.27
CA LYS A 127 19.50 9.68 -2.98
C LYS A 127 20.60 8.79 -3.52
N ALA A 128 20.51 7.47 -3.32
CA ALA A 128 21.44 6.50 -3.89
C ALA A 128 21.44 6.56 -5.43
N GLN A 129 20.27 6.72 -6.05
CA GLN A 129 20.17 6.89 -7.51
C GLN A 129 20.89 8.16 -7.99
N ILE A 130 20.72 9.29 -7.30
CA ILE A 130 21.43 10.53 -7.65
C ILE A 130 22.95 10.33 -7.53
N ASP A 131 23.41 9.74 -6.43
CA ASP A 131 24.83 9.57 -6.16
C ASP A 131 25.49 8.62 -7.19
N GLY A 132 24.74 7.66 -7.73
CA GLY A 132 25.20 6.75 -8.78
C GLY A 132 25.33 7.37 -10.18
N LEU A 133 24.79 8.58 -10.43
CA LEU A 133 24.90 9.23 -11.75
C LEU A 133 26.36 9.62 -12.09
N ASP A 134 27.18 9.94 -11.09
CA ASP A 134 28.57 10.36 -11.28
C ASP A 134 29.45 9.23 -11.84
N GLU A 135 29.21 7.98 -11.45
CA GLU A 135 29.97 6.81 -11.91
C GLU A 135 29.81 6.57 -13.42
N ARG A 136 28.62 6.85 -13.96
CA ARG A 136 28.33 6.65 -15.38
C ARG A 136 28.92 7.73 -16.27
N VAL A 137 29.02 8.97 -15.76
CA VAL A 137 29.74 10.04 -16.46
C VAL A 137 31.22 9.68 -16.62
N ALA A 138 31.83 9.03 -15.63
CA ALA A 138 33.19 8.53 -15.74
C ALA A 138 33.34 7.43 -16.81
N ALA A 139 32.34 6.56 -16.99
CA ALA A 139 32.33 5.54 -18.03
C ALA A 139 32.36 6.14 -19.45
N ILE A 140 31.64 7.24 -19.69
CA ILE A 140 31.68 7.96 -20.98
C ILE A 140 33.10 8.47 -21.28
N ALA A 141 33.76 9.06 -20.28
CA ALA A 141 35.12 9.57 -20.46
C ALA A 141 36.09 8.45 -20.87
N ASN A 142 35.97 7.28 -20.25
CA ASN A 142 36.78 6.10 -20.58
C ASN A 142 36.53 5.61 -22.01
N LEU A 143 35.26 5.52 -22.45
CA LEU A 143 34.91 5.11 -23.81
C LEU A 143 35.42 6.10 -24.87
N LYS A 144 35.28 7.41 -24.60
CA LYS A 144 35.81 8.45 -25.49
C LYS A 144 37.34 8.40 -25.59
N GLY A 145 38.04 8.13 -24.48
CA GLY A 145 39.48 7.90 -24.49
C GLY A 145 39.88 6.69 -25.32
N ALA A 146 39.20 5.55 -25.16
CA ALA A 146 39.44 4.37 -25.98
C ALA A 146 39.18 4.61 -27.47
N ALA A 147 38.16 5.41 -27.81
CA ALA A 147 37.86 5.78 -29.19
C ALA A 147 38.97 6.66 -29.79
N GLN A 148 39.56 7.56 -28.99
CA GLN A 148 40.73 8.35 -29.40
C GLN A 148 41.93 7.45 -29.68
N ASP A 149 42.23 6.50 -28.79
CA ASP A 149 43.33 5.54 -28.96
C ASP A 149 43.12 4.64 -30.20
N ALA A 150 41.87 4.25 -30.49
CA ALA A 150 41.52 3.49 -31.71
C ALA A 150 41.68 4.35 -32.97
N ALA A 151 41.31 5.64 -32.91
CA ALA A 151 41.49 6.58 -34.01
C ALA A 151 42.97 6.85 -34.30
N GLU A 152 43.82 6.96 -33.28
CA GLU A 152 45.29 7.06 -33.45
C GLU A 152 45.88 5.84 -34.16
N ARG A 153 45.31 4.65 -33.91
CA ARG A 153 45.64 3.40 -34.61
C ARG A 153 44.98 3.27 -35.98
N LEU A 154 44.18 4.25 -36.42
CA LEU A 154 43.38 4.25 -37.65
C LEU A 154 42.41 3.05 -37.75
N ASN A 155 41.98 2.50 -36.61
CA ASN A 155 41.03 1.40 -36.55
C ASN A 155 39.59 1.94 -36.52
N PHE A 156 39.07 2.36 -37.69
CA PHE A 156 37.78 3.04 -37.79
C PHE A 156 36.58 2.16 -37.37
N ASP A 157 36.66 0.85 -37.55
CA ASP A 157 35.62 -0.08 -37.10
C ASP A 157 35.52 -0.08 -35.56
N GLU A 158 36.67 -0.07 -34.86
CA GLU A 158 36.71 0.02 -33.38
C GLU A 158 36.26 1.40 -32.89
N VAL A 159 36.55 2.48 -33.64
CA VAL A 159 36.05 3.82 -33.33
C VAL A 159 34.53 3.87 -33.39
N GLU A 160 33.92 3.32 -34.45
CA GLU A 160 32.47 3.31 -34.62
C GLU A 160 31.78 2.51 -33.50
N ASP A 161 32.28 1.31 -33.16
CA ASP A 161 31.75 0.51 -32.05
C ASP A 161 31.81 1.28 -30.72
N LEU A 162 32.95 1.91 -30.42
CA LEU A 162 33.14 2.66 -29.18
C LEU A 162 32.25 3.92 -29.13
N LEU A 163 32.07 4.63 -30.24
CA LEU A 163 31.21 5.81 -30.30
C LEU A 163 29.72 5.44 -30.25
N SER A 164 29.30 4.34 -30.86
CA SER A 164 27.95 3.80 -30.71
C SER A 164 27.65 3.47 -29.24
N ARG A 165 28.60 2.84 -28.53
CA ARG A 165 28.48 2.59 -27.09
C ARG A 165 28.45 3.87 -26.26
N VAL A 166 29.15 4.93 -26.67
CA VAL A 166 29.04 6.26 -26.03
C VAL A 166 27.62 6.80 -26.18
N ASP A 167 27.03 6.75 -27.37
CA ASP A 167 25.66 7.24 -27.63
C ASP A 167 24.61 6.47 -26.80
N GLU A 168 24.75 5.15 -26.70
CA GLU A 168 23.92 4.31 -25.83
C GLU A 168 24.02 4.71 -24.36
N VAL A 169 25.25 4.88 -23.84
CA VAL A 169 25.47 5.28 -22.44
C VAL A 169 24.96 6.70 -22.18
N GLU A 170 25.13 7.64 -23.12
CA GLU A 170 24.60 8.99 -23.02
C GLU A 170 23.06 8.99 -22.98
N THR A 171 22.42 8.17 -23.82
CA THR A 171 20.96 7.97 -23.82
C THR A 171 20.48 7.39 -22.49
N GLU A 172 21.18 6.40 -21.97
CA GLU A 172 20.86 5.76 -20.69
C GLU A 172 20.98 6.76 -19.51
N ILE A 173 22.07 7.54 -19.43
CA ILE A 173 22.24 8.57 -18.38
C ILE A 173 21.13 9.64 -18.48
N ALA A 174 20.77 10.05 -19.70
CA ALA A 174 19.69 11.00 -19.91
C ALA A 174 18.34 10.43 -19.45
N ALA A 175 18.08 9.14 -19.70
CA ALA A 175 16.89 8.44 -19.22
C ALA A 175 16.88 8.30 -17.70
N GLU A 176 17.98 7.92 -17.06
CA GLU A 176 18.09 7.84 -15.60
C GLU A 176 17.88 9.18 -14.92
N THR A 177 18.41 10.25 -15.51
CA THR A 177 18.16 11.61 -15.04
C THR A 177 16.66 11.94 -15.11
N LYS A 178 15.96 11.54 -16.17
CA LYS A 178 14.49 11.67 -16.26
C LYS A 178 13.79 10.81 -15.20
N VAL A 179 14.20 9.56 -14.99
CA VAL A 179 13.62 8.69 -13.94
C VAL A 179 13.80 9.31 -12.55
N ALA A 180 14.97 9.85 -12.22
CA ALA A 180 15.20 10.57 -10.95
C ALA A 180 14.26 11.78 -10.82
N ARG A 181 14.07 12.56 -11.90
CA ARG A 181 13.10 13.67 -11.93
C ARG A 181 11.66 13.19 -11.74
N ALA A 182 11.30 12.05 -12.32
CA ALA A 182 9.97 11.45 -12.15
C ALA A 182 9.76 10.96 -10.72
N ARG A 183 10.73 10.29 -10.11
CA ARG A 183 10.67 9.90 -8.68
C ARG A 183 10.53 11.10 -7.77
N ASN A 184 11.24 12.20 -8.04
CA ASN A 184 11.04 13.45 -7.31
C ASN A 184 9.61 14.02 -7.50
N ALA A 185 9.02 13.89 -8.69
CA ALA A 185 7.63 14.26 -8.91
C ALA A 185 6.66 13.36 -8.11
N LEU A 186 6.89 12.05 -8.08
CA LEU A 186 6.12 11.08 -7.25
C LEU A 186 6.23 11.37 -5.76
N MET A 187 7.43 11.66 -5.25
CA MET A 187 7.61 12.08 -3.84
C MET A 187 6.82 13.33 -3.47
N GLN A 188 6.49 14.18 -4.46
CA GLN A 188 5.66 15.37 -4.29
C GLN A 188 4.18 15.15 -4.67
N GLY A 189 3.75 13.91 -4.90
CA GLY A 189 2.39 13.58 -5.30
C GLY A 189 1.99 14.08 -6.70
N LYS A 190 2.95 14.47 -7.56
CA LYS A 190 2.69 14.96 -8.92
C LYS A 190 2.77 13.81 -9.92
N VAL A 191 1.79 12.92 -9.85
CA VAL A 191 1.83 11.62 -10.53
C VAL A 191 1.73 11.75 -12.04
N GLU A 192 0.90 12.66 -12.55
CA GLU A 192 0.75 12.94 -13.99
C GLU A 192 2.06 13.46 -14.57
N ARG A 193 2.75 14.34 -13.82
CA ARG A 193 4.06 14.85 -14.24
C ARG A 193 5.11 13.75 -14.26
N ALA A 194 5.07 12.82 -13.30
CA ALA A 194 5.95 11.66 -13.32
C ALA A 194 5.70 10.79 -14.55
N TYR A 195 4.44 10.50 -14.87
CA TYR A 195 4.04 9.76 -16.06
C TYR A 195 4.56 10.37 -17.36
N GLU A 196 4.42 11.70 -17.53
CA GLU A 196 4.96 12.41 -18.70
C GLU A 196 6.48 12.25 -18.82
N ILE A 197 7.20 12.41 -17.70
CA ILE A 197 8.67 12.31 -17.68
C ILE A 197 9.14 10.88 -17.98
N LEU A 198 8.47 9.87 -17.41
CA LEU A 198 8.79 8.46 -17.65
C LEU A 198 8.49 8.07 -19.10
N SER A 199 7.38 8.54 -19.67
CA SER A 199 7.05 8.32 -21.08
C SER A 199 8.14 8.90 -21.99
N ALA A 200 8.56 10.15 -21.73
CA ALA A 200 9.65 10.79 -22.47
C ALA A 200 11.03 10.15 -22.23
N ALA A 201 11.22 9.42 -21.12
CA ALA A 201 12.42 8.64 -20.87
C ALA A 201 12.43 7.35 -21.69
N ALA A 202 11.29 6.67 -21.77
CA ALA A 202 11.14 5.48 -22.62
C ALA A 202 11.30 5.84 -24.10
N ASP A 203 10.67 6.92 -24.56
CA ASP A 203 10.70 7.33 -25.96
C ASP A 203 12.09 7.74 -26.46
N SER A 204 13.00 8.17 -25.57
CA SER A 204 14.37 8.48 -25.99
C SER A 204 15.17 7.26 -26.48
N PHE A 205 14.73 6.04 -26.20
CA PHE A 205 15.38 4.84 -26.70
C PHE A 205 14.91 4.40 -28.09
N ALA A 206 13.92 5.10 -28.68
CA ALA A 206 13.38 4.73 -29.99
C ALA A 206 14.44 4.79 -31.11
N SER A 207 15.49 5.60 -30.95
CA SER A 207 16.63 5.66 -31.88
C SER A 207 17.63 4.53 -31.69
N VAL A 208 17.65 3.90 -30.51
CA VAL A 208 18.56 2.79 -30.18
C VAL A 208 17.98 1.46 -30.65
N ASP A 209 16.75 1.15 -30.24
CA ASP A 209 16.01 -0.04 -30.67
C ASP A 209 14.50 0.30 -30.68
N PRO A 210 13.75 0.03 -31.77
CA PRO A 210 12.32 0.32 -31.87
C PRO A 210 11.45 -0.29 -30.75
N LEU A 211 11.84 -1.42 -30.16
CA LEU A 211 11.14 -2.07 -29.05
C LEU A 211 11.65 -1.65 -27.67
N GLU A 212 12.77 -0.96 -27.59
CA GLU A 212 13.29 -0.51 -26.30
C GLU A 212 12.35 0.44 -25.56
N PRO A 213 11.62 1.37 -26.20
CA PRO A 213 10.57 2.13 -25.54
C PRO A 213 9.47 1.26 -24.91
N VAL A 214 9.17 0.08 -25.47
CA VAL A 214 8.21 -0.88 -24.90
C VAL A 214 8.81 -1.50 -23.64
N ARG A 215 10.03 -2.01 -23.72
CA ARG A 215 10.73 -2.61 -22.56
C ARG A 215 10.84 -1.62 -21.40
N ARG A 216 11.19 -0.36 -21.69
CA ARG A 216 11.31 0.70 -20.68
C ARG A 216 9.98 1.08 -20.06
N ARG A 217 8.89 1.14 -20.83
CA ARG A 217 7.54 1.37 -20.28
C ARG A 217 7.14 0.28 -19.28
N LEU A 218 7.42 -0.99 -19.58
CA LEU A 218 7.08 -2.11 -18.68
C LEU A 218 7.91 -2.12 -17.38
N VAL A 219 9.07 -1.46 -17.38
CA VAL A 219 9.86 -1.22 -16.16
C VAL A 219 9.36 0.02 -15.41
N TYR A 220 9.06 1.11 -16.12
CA TYR A 220 8.71 2.39 -15.51
C TYR A 220 7.29 2.45 -14.95
N GLU A 221 6.37 1.65 -15.51
CA GLU A 221 5.00 1.56 -15.00
C GLU A 221 4.97 1.12 -13.53
N ASP A 222 5.86 0.21 -13.11
CA ASP A 222 5.92 -0.27 -11.71
C ASP A 222 6.08 0.88 -10.69
N LEU A 223 6.79 1.96 -11.05
CA LEU A 223 6.89 3.15 -10.20
C LEU A 223 5.53 3.84 -9.98
N LEU A 224 4.71 3.92 -11.03
CA LEU A 224 3.37 4.49 -10.98
C LEU A 224 2.40 3.55 -10.25
N TYR A 225 2.46 2.26 -10.56
CA TYR A 225 1.69 1.22 -9.90
C TYR A 225 1.97 1.20 -8.39
N ALA A 226 3.23 1.12 -7.98
CA ALA A 226 3.63 1.10 -6.57
C ALA A 226 3.18 2.37 -5.83
N HIS A 227 3.35 3.54 -6.46
CA HIS A 227 2.84 4.79 -5.90
C HIS A 227 1.32 4.76 -5.71
N GLY A 228 0.57 4.32 -6.73
CA GLY A 228 -0.89 4.18 -6.65
C GLY A 228 -1.36 3.09 -5.67
N LEU A 229 -0.55 2.05 -5.45
CA LEU A 229 -0.82 1.00 -4.47
C LEU A 229 -0.74 1.55 -3.04
N ARG A 230 0.30 2.34 -2.75
CA ARG A 230 0.59 2.90 -1.43
C ARG A 230 -0.23 4.13 -1.08
N TYR A 231 -0.37 5.06 -2.02
CA TYR A 231 -0.90 6.40 -1.74
C TYR A 231 -2.25 6.66 -2.42
N GLY A 232 -2.75 5.74 -3.24
CA GLY A 232 -3.96 5.93 -4.04
C GLY A 232 -3.77 6.97 -5.16
N GLY A 233 -4.86 7.59 -5.59
CA GLY A 233 -4.88 8.57 -6.68
C GLY A 233 -4.69 7.95 -8.06
N ALA A 234 -4.19 8.74 -9.01
CA ALA A 234 -4.12 8.38 -10.44
C ALA A 234 -3.00 7.37 -10.80
N GLY A 235 -2.14 6.98 -9.85
CA GLY A 235 -0.95 6.15 -10.13
C GLY A 235 -1.26 4.82 -10.83
N MET A 236 -2.27 4.08 -10.36
CA MET A 236 -2.64 2.80 -10.98
C MET A 236 -3.20 2.97 -12.39
N ALA A 237 -4.06 3.97 -12.60
CA ALA A 237 -4.65 4.26 -13.90
C ALA A 237 -3.58 4.72 -14.91
N LEU A 238 -2.59 5.51 -14.46
CA LEU A 238 -1.46 5.91 -15.30
C LEU A 238 -0.49 4.76 -15.58
N SER A 239 -0.33 3.81 -14.65
CA SER A 239 0.36 2.55 -14.90
C SER A 239 -0.30 1.76 -16.01
N GLU A 240 -1.62 1.57 -15.89
CA GLU A 240 -2.43 0.89 -16.90
C GLU A 240 -2.30 1.57 -18.26
N ALA A 241 -2.37 2.91 -18.31
CA ALA A 241 -2.18 3.67 -19.54
C ALA A 241 -0.80 3.41 -20.16
N MET A 242 0.26 3.38 -19.37
CA MET A 242 1.62 3.10 -19.83
C MET A 242 1.75 1.67 -20.39
N ILE A 243 1.17 0.67 -19.72
CA ILE A 243 1.17 -0.71 -20.18
C ILE A 243 0.37 -0.84 -21.49
N ARG A 244 -0.79 -0.19 -21.61
CA ARG A 244 -1.56 -0.19 -22.85
C ARG A 244 -0.81 0.46 -24.02
N GLN A 245 -0.04 1.51 -23.77
CA GLN A 245 0.85 2.09 -24.78
C GLN A 245 1.96 1.12 -25.21
N ALA A 246 2.49 0.33 -24.29
CA ALA A 246 3.46 -0.72 -24.61
C ALA A 246 2.80 -1.82 -25.47
N LEU A 247 1.62 -2.32 -25.07
CA LEU A 247 0.84 -3.32 -25.81
C LEU A 247 0.37 -2.86 -27.19
N ALA A 248 0.27 -1.55 -27.46
CA ALA A 248 -0.03 -1.04 -28.79
C ALA A 248 1.15 -1.18 -29.78
N GLN A 249 2.36 -1.46 -29.28
CA GLN A 249 3.60 -1.55 -30.06
C GLN A 249 4.21 -2.95 -30.04
N VAL A 250 3.69 -3.86 -29.22
CA VAL A 250 4.12 -5.26 -29.18
C VAL A 250 2.94 -6.19 -29.41
N GLU A 251 3.11 -7.16 -30.30
CA GLU A 251 2.12 -8.18 -30.60
C GLU A 251 2.66 -9.57 -30.27
N LYS A 252 1.77 -10.48 -29.87
CA LYS A 252 2.11 -11.87 -29.53
C LYS A 252 2.95 -12.58 -30.61
N GLY A 253 2.75 -12.27 -31.89
CA GLY A 253 3.46 -12.91 -33.00
C GLY A 253 4.89 -12.44 -33.23
N HIS A 254 5.26 -11.26 -32.71
CA HIS A 254 6.58 -10.66 -32.94
C HIS A 254 7.51 -10.89 -31.75
N ASP A 255 7.03 -10.63 -30.52
CA ASP A 255 7.76 -10.87 -29.28
C ASP A 255 6.79 -11.46 -28.25
N PRO A 256 6.58 -12.80 -28.27
CA PRO A 256 5.59 -13.45 -27.41
C PRO A 256 5.86 -13.22 -25.92
N GLU A 257 7.12 -13.26 -25.51
CA GLU A 257 7.52 -13.13 -24.10
C GLU A 257 7.28 -11.72 -23.59
N LEU A 258 7.71 -10.69 -24.34
CA LEU A 258 7.47 -9.29 -23.98
C LEU A 258 5.98 -8.96 -23.96
N TRP A 259 5.23 -9.46 -24.95
CA TRP A 259 3.78 -9.31 -25.00
C TRP A 259 3.10 -9.96 -23.78
N ALA A 260 3.50 -11.19 -23.42
CA ALA A 260 2.93 -11.89 -22.28
C ALA A 260 3.28 -11.22 -20.95
N HIS A 261 4.50 -10.69 -20.81
CA HIS A 261 4.90 -9.88 -19.66
C HIS A 261 4.01 -8.64 -19.53
N ALA A 262 3.78 -7.91 -20.63
CA ALA A 262 2.90 -6.74 -20.65
C ALA A 262 1.45 -7.10 -20.29
N GLN A 263 0.92 -8.23 -20.80
CA GLN A 263 -0.42 -8.73 -20.43
C GLN A 263 -0.51 -9.07 -18.94
N ASN A 264 0.52 -9.71 -18.37
CA ASN A 264 0.56 -10.01 -16.94
C ASN A 264 0.53 -8.73 -16.09
N ASN A 265 1.34 -7.72 -16.44
CA ASN A 265 1.36 -6.45 -15.71
C ASN A 265 0.02 -5.71 -15.82
N LEU A 266 -0.59 -5.70 -17.01
CA LEU A 266 -1.93 -5.17 -17.22
C LEU A 266 -2.96 -5.86 -16.30
N ALA A 267 -2.89 -7.19 -16.22
CA ALA A 267 -3.77 -7.98 -15.38
C ALA A 267 -3.59 -7.67 -13.88
N ILE A 268 -2.37 -7.43 -13.42
CA ILE A 268 -2.07 -7.03 -12.05
C ILE A 268 -2.67 -5.65 -11.74
N ALA A 269 -2.43 -4.66 -12.62
CA ALA A 269 -2.95 -3.30 -12.46
C ALA A 269 -4.50 -3.31 -12.43
N LEU A 270 -5.13 -3.95 -13.41
CA LEU A 270 -6.59 -4.06 -13.50
C LEU A 270 -7.20 -4.84 -12.33
N SER A 271 -6.56 -5.91 -11.87
CA SER A 271 -7.07 -6.69 -10.73
C SER A 271 -7.11 -5.85 -9.46
N ASN A 272 -6.08 -5.05 -9.19
CA ASN A 272 -6.03 -4.22 -8.00
C ASN A 272 -6.95 -3.00 -8.09
N GLN A 273 -7.07 -2.37 -9.25
CA GLN A 273 -8.10 -1.36 -9.48
C GLN A 273 -9.50 -1.94 -9.29
N GLY A 274 -9.79 -3.08 -9.93
CA GLY A 274 -11.08 -3.76 -9.81
C GLY A 274 -11.43 -4.14 -8.37
N LYS A 275 -10.46 -4.57 -7.54
CA LYS A 275 -10.70 -4.82 -6.10
C LYS A 275 -11.12 -3.56 -5.35
N ARG A 276 -10.60 -2.38 -5.72
CA ARG A 276 -10.84 -1.10 -5.02
C ARG A 276 -12.05 -0.36 -5.56
N THR A 277 -12.46 -0.64 -6.79
CA THR A 277 -13.66 -0.08 -7.39
C THR A 277 -14.87 -0.97 -7.10
N GLY A 278 -15.95 -0.38 -6.59
CA GLY A 278 -17.21 -1.10 -6.35
C GLY A 278 -18.08 -1.19 -7.62
N GLY A 279 -19.19 -1.92 -7.52
CA GLY A 279 -20.23 -1.92 -8.56
C GLY A 279 -19.81 -2.53 -9.91
N PRO A 280 -20.54 -2.19 -10.99
CA PRO A 280 -20.33 -2.74 -12.33
C PRO A 280 -18.95 -2.42 -12.91
N GLU A 281 -18.40 -1.24 -12.62
CA GLU A 281 -17.07 -0.83 -13.10
C GLU A 281 -15.97 -1.73 -12.52
N GLY A 282 -15.99 -1.97 -11.21
CA GLY A 282 -15.06 -2.89 -10.56
C GLY A 282 -15.18 -4.32 -11.10
N ALA A 283 -16.40 -4.77 -11.41
CA ALA A 283 -16.63 -6.08 -12.01
C ALA A 283 -16.06 -6.16 -13.45
N ALA A 284 -16.20 -5.09 -14.24
CA ALA A 284 -15.63 -5.00 -15.59
C ALA A 284 -14.10 -5.05 -15.56
N LEU A 285 -13.45 -4.27 -14.67
CA LEU A 285 -12.00 -4.29 -14.47
C LEU A 285 -11.48 -5.68 -14.09
N LEU A 286 -12.18 -6.39 -13.19
CA LEU A 286 -11.84 -7.76 -12.82
C LEU A 286 -11.99 -8.73 -14.00
N GLY A 287 -13.03 -8.56 -14.82
CA GLY A 287 -13.24 -9.35 -16.04
C GLY A 287 -12.13 -9.14 -17.07
N GLU A 288 -11.69 -7.89 -17.26
CA GLU A 288 -10.58 -7.58 -18.14
C GLU A 288 -9.25 -8.12 -17.59
N ALA A 289 -9.00 -8.01 -16.28
CA ALA A 289 -7.84 -8.62 -15.63
C ALA A 289 -7.78 -10.14 -15.87
N VAL A 290 -8.92 -10.83 -15.77
CA VAL A 290 -9.02 -12.28 -16.08
C VAL A 290 -8.67 -12.56 -17.54
N GLY A 291 -9.09 -11.70 -18.47
CA GLY A 291 -8.72 -11.79 -19.88
C GLY A 291 -7.21 -11.65 -20.09
N ALA A 292 -6.61 -10.62 -19.50
CA ALA A 292 -5.18 -10.35 -19.61
C ALA A 292 -4.30 -11.45 -18.97
N TYR A 293 -4.68 -12.01 -17.80
CA TYR A 293 -3.98 -13.17 -17.24
C TYR A 293 -4.05 -14.40 -18.15
N ARG A 294 -5.21 -14.67 -18.76
CA ARG A 294 -5.34 -15.78 -19.71
C ARG A 294 -4.46 -15.56 -20.93
N ALA A 295 -4.44 -14.35 -21.47
CA ALA A 295 -3.59 -13.97 -22.59
C ALA A 295 -2.10 -14.22 -22.28
N ALA A 296 -1.62 -13.77 -21.12
CA ALA A 296 -0.25 -14.04 -20.67
C ALA A 296 0.04 -15.56 -20.58
N LEU A 297 -0.88 -16.34 -20.02
CA LEU A 297 -0.77 -17.80 -19.88
C LEU A 297 -0.82 -18.58 -21.21
N GLU A 298 -1.12 -17.94 -22.34
CA GLU A 298 -0.99 -18.56 -23.66
C GLU A 298 0.47 -18.69 -24.11
N VAL A 299 1.37 -17.88 -23.53
CA VAL A 299 2.82 -17.89 -23.82
C VAL A 299 3.60 -18.37 -22.61
N THR A 300 3.29 -17.84 -21.42
CA THR A 300 3.91 -18.29 -20.18
C THR A 300 3.35 -19.68 -19.85
N THR A 301 3.98 -20.75 -20.31
CA THR A 301 3.51 -22.13 -20.09
C THR A 301 4.15 -22.79 -18.87
N ARG A 302 3.51 -23.83 -18.33
CA ARG A 302 4.10 -24.64 -17.23
C ARG A 302 5.43 -25.28 -17.61
N ALA A 303 5.60 -25.65 -18.89
CA ALA A 303 6.78 -26.37 -19.36
C ALA A 303 8.00 -25.44 -19.51
N GLU A 304 7.79 -24.26 -20.07
CA GLU A 304 8.88 -23.31 -20.38
C GLU A 304 9.15 -22.36 -19.20
N HIS A 305 8.10 -21.95 -18.47
CA HIS A 305 8.17 -20.96 -17.40
C HIS A 305 7.40 -21.43 -16.15
N PRO A 306 7.79 -22.56 -15.51
CA PRO A 306 6.98 -23.18 -14.46
C PRO A 306 6.64 -22.24 -13.30
N VAL A 307 7.62 -21.44 -12.83
CA VAL A 307 7.45 -20.53 -11.69
C VAL A 307 6.53 -19.35 -12.04
N ASP A 308 6.79 -18.69 -13.17
CA ASP A 308 5.98 -17.56 -13.64
C ASP A 308 4.56 -17.99 -14.00
N TRP A 309 4.41 -19.16 -14.63
CA TRP A 309 3.11 -19.77 -14.90
C TRP A 309 2.33 -20.01 -13.59
N ALA A 310 2.97 -20.55 -12.56
CA ALA A 310 2.31 -20.78 -11.28
C ALA A 310 1.93 -19.48 -10.57
N MET A 311 2.76 -18.44 -10.69
CA MET A 311 2.44 -17.10 -10.20
C MET A 311 1.24 -16.50 -10.93
N ALA A 312 1.22 -16.54 -12.27
CA ALA A 312 0.12 -16.07 -13.09
C ALA A 312 -1.18 -16.85 -12.81
N GLN A 313 -1.11 -18.18 -12.62
CA GLN A 313 -2.26 -19.00 -12.22
C GLN A 313 -2.81 -18.61 -10.84
N ASN A 314 -1.95 -18.39 -9.84
CA ASN A 314 -2.38 -17.92 -8.52
C ASN A 314 -3.07 -16.53 -8.62
N ASN A 315 -2.51 -15.63 -9.41
CA ASN A 315 -3.07 -14.29 -9.58
C ASN A 315 -4.39 -14.30 -10.37
N LEU A 316 -4.49 -15.15 -11.40
CA LEU A 316 -5.73 -15.44 -12.11
C LEU A 316 -6.80 -15.99 -11.15
N GLY A 317 -6.42 -16.92 -10.28
CA GLY A 317 -7.29 -17.44 -9.23
C GLY A 317 -7.85 -16.34 -8.33
N ALA A 318 -7.00 -15.38 -7.93
CA ALA A 318 -7.43 -14.24 -7.12
C ALA A 318 -8.39 -13.31 -7.87
N ALA A 319 -8.11 -13.00 -9.14
CA ALA A 319 -8.98 -12.18 -9.98
C ALA A 319 -10.36 -12.86 -10.19
N LEU A 320 -10.36 -14.14 -10.56
CA LEU A 320 -11.57 -14.95 -10.73
C LEU A 320 -12.39 -15.04 -9.45
N ARG A 321 -11.74 -15.21 -8.30
CA ARG A 321 -12.44 -15.24 -7.00
C ARG A 321 -13.13 -13.90 -6.74
N ASN A 322 -12.41 -12.78 -6.89
CA ASN A 322 -12.99 -11.46 -6.63
C ASN A 322 -14.12 -11.11 -7.60
N GLN A 323 -14.02 -11.55 -8.86
CA GLN A 323 -15.11 -11.42 -9.81
C GLN A 323 -16.29 -12.30 -9.38
N GLY A 324 -16.02 -13.57 -9.05
CA GLY A 324 -17.03 -14.53 -8.63
C GLY A 324 -17.81 -14.10 -7.39
N THR A 325 -17.15 -13.54 -6.38
CA THR A 325 -17.84 -13.06 -5.16
C THR A 325 -18.75 -11.84 -5.42
N ARG A 326 -18.50 -11.08 -6.49
CA ARG A 326 -19.31 -9.93 -6.90
C ARG A 326 -20.41 -10.27 -7.91
N THR A 327 -20.25 -11.37 -8.63
CA THR A 327 -21.26 -11.90 -9.56
C THR A 327 -22.22 -12.82 -8.80
N GLY A 328 -23.52 -12.59 -8.94
CA GLY A 328 -24.56 -13.44 -8.34
C GLY A 328 -24.81 -14.73 -9.11
N GLY A 329 -25.60 -15.63 -8.52
CA GLY A 329 -26.15 -16.80 -9.22
C GLY A 329 -25.11 -17.83 -9.73
N PRO A 330 -25.51 -18.66 -10.71
CA PRO A 330 -24.67 -19.74 -11.25
C PRO A 330 -23.36 -19.27 -11.88
N GLU A 331 -23.35 -18.09 -12.49
CA GLU A 331 -22.14 -17.52 -13.11
C GLU A 331 -21.06 -17.22 -12.06
N GLY A 332 -21.45 -16.59 -10.95
CA GLY A 332 -20.53 -16.35 -9.84
C GLY A 332 -19.98 -17.64 -9.22
N ALA A 333 -20.83 -18.67 -9.09
CA ALA A 333 -20.39 -19.99 -8.64
C ALA A 333 -19.40 -20.65 -9.62
N ALA A 334 -19.63 -20.53 -10.93
CA ALA A 334 -18.72 -21.04 -11.96
C ALA A 334 -17.37 -20.30 -11.96
N LEU A 335 -17.36 -18.99 -11.71
CA LEU A 335 -16.13 -18.21 -11.56
C LEU A 335 -15.31 -18.66 -10.34
N LEU A 336 -15.96 -18.95 -9.21
CA LEU A 336 -15.30 -19.50 -8.03
C LEU A 336 -14.70 -20.89 -8.30
N GLY A 337 -15.43 -21.76 -9.02
CA GLY A 337 -14.88 -23.05 -9.46
C GLY A 337 -13.65 -22.91 -10.37
N LYS A 338 -13.65 -21.93 -11.27
CA LYS A 338 -12.46 -21.60 -12.08
C LYS A 338 -11.31 -21.07 -11.22
N ALA A 339 -11.58 -20.28 -10.18
CA ALA A 339 -10.56 -19.81 -9.24
C ALA A 339 -9.89 -20.98 -8.51
N VAL A 340 -10.68 -21.93 -8.01
CA VAL A 340 -10.19 -23.17 -7.41
C VAL A 340 -9.30 -23.95 -8.37
N GLY A 341 -9.71 -24.08 -9.64
CA GLY A 341 -8.90 -24.70 -10.69
C GLY A 341 -7.54 -24.03 -10.89
N ALA A 342 -7.52 -22.68 -10.97
CA ALA A 342 -6.29 -21.92 -11.15
C ALA A 342 -5.33 -22.05 -9.95
N TYR A 343 -5.83 -22.02 -8.71
CA TYR A 343 -4.98 -22.25 -7.54
C TYR A 343 -4.42 -23.67 -7.48
N ARG A 344 -5.23 -24.68 -7.82
CA ARG A 344 -4.74 -26.08 -7.91
C ARG A 344 -3.66 -26.22 -8.98
N ALA A 345 -3.83 -25.56 -10.13
CA ALA A 345 -2.80 -25.51 -11.18
C ALA A 345 -1.50 -24.89 -10.65
N ALA A 346 -1.56 -23.75 -9.95
CA ALA A 346 -0.37 -23.14 -9.33
C ALA A 346 0.35 -24.09 -8.34
N LEU A 347 -0.40 -24.90 -7.59
CA LEU A 347 0.12 -25.88 -6.64
C LEU A 347 0.79 -27.11 -7.30
N GLU A 348 0.69 -27.28 -8.62
CA GLU A 348 1.43 -28.31 -9.36
C GLU A 348 2.93 -27.97 -9.49
N VAL A 349 3.30 -26.70 -9.30
CA VAL A 349 4.69 -26.20 -9.33
C VAL A 349 5.11 -25.68 -7.96
N ARG A 350 4.25 -24.89 -7.32
CA ARG A 350 4.49 -24.44 -5.94
C ARG A 350 4.26 -25.63 -5.03
N THR A 351 5.33 -26.20 -4.51
CA THR A 351 5.27 -27.33 -3.58
C THR A 351 5.82 -26.90 -2.23
N ARG A 352 5.42 -27.59 -1.15
CA ARG A 352 5.94 -27.32 0.19
C ARG A 352 7.48 -27.41 0.25
N ALA A 353 8.08 -28.30 -0.52
CA ALA A 353 9.53 -28.54 -0.52
C ALA A 353 10.33 -27.46 -1.28
N ALA A 354 9.85 -27.03 -2.45
CA ALA A 354 10.60 -26.10 -3.31
C ALA A 354 10.22 -24.63 -3.09
N HIS A 355 8.96 -24.37 -2.74
CA HIS A 355 8.37 -23.02 -2.71
C HIS A 355 7.49 -22.87 -1.46
N SER A 356 8.01 -23.18 -0.28
CA SER A 356 7.23 -23.36 0.96
C SER A 356 6.28 -22.19 1.27
N VAL A 357 6.79 -20.95 1.20
CA VAL A 357 6.03 -19.72 1.49
C VAL A 357 4.94 -19.47 0.44
N ASP A 358 5.27 -19.57 -0.84
CA ASP A 358 4.31 -19.39 -1.94
C ASP A 358 3.27 -20.50 -1.99
N TRP A 359 3.67 -21.73 -1.69
CA TRP A 359 2.77 -22.87 -1.54
C TRP A 359 1.76 -22.60 -0.43
N ALA A 360 2.21 -22.17 0.75
CA ALA A 360 1.33 -21.85 1.87
C ALA A 360 0.38 -20.67 1.56
N ALA A 361 0.88 -19.65 0.86
CA ALA A 361 0.05 -18.54 0.38
C ALA A 361 -1.03 -19.02 -0.61
N THR A 362 -0.64 -19.87 -1.56
CA THR A 362 -1.55 -20.44 -2.56
C THR A 362 -2.58 -21.38 -1.91
N GLN A 363 -2.18 -22.17 -0.91
CA GLN A 363 -3.09 -23.02 -0.13
C GLN A 363 -4.12 -22.20 0.66
N ASN A 364 -3.70 -21.12 1.32
CA ASN A 364 -4.64 -20.21 1.97
C ASN A 364 -5.62 -19.61 0.95
N ASN A 365 -5.14 -19.16 -0.21
CA ASN A 365 -6.01 -18.59 -1.25
C ASN A 365 -6.99 -19.62 -1.83
N LEU A 366 -6.54 -20.86 -2.02
CA LEU A 366 -7.39 -22.01 -2.39
C LEU A 366 -8.47 -22.23 -1.34
N GLY A 367 -8.11 -22.23 -0.05
CA GLY A 367 -9.06 -22.36 1.06
C GLY A 367 -10.13 -21.27 1.04
N ILE A 368 -9.76 -20.02 0.75
CA ILE A 368 -10.73 -18.92 0.66
C ILE A 368 -11.70 -19.14 -0.52
N ALA A 369 -11.19 -19.50 -1.70
CA ALA A 369 -12.02 -19.74 -2.87
C ALA A 369 -12.96 -20.96 -2.69
N LEU A 370 -12.46 -22.04 -2.07
CA LEU A 370 -13.27 -23.20 -1.72
C LEU A 370 -14.36 -22.85 -0.70
N ALA A 371 -14.05 -22.05 0.31
CA ALA A 371 -15.04 -21.61 1.30
C ALA A 371 -16.12 -20.70 0.69
N ASP A 372 -15.75 -19.79 -0.21
CA ASP A 372 -16.70 -18.96 -0.96
C ASP A 372 -17.60 -19.82 -1.87
N GLN A 373 -17.02 -20.79 -2.57
CA GLN A 373 -17.78 -21.71 -3.42
C GLN A 373 -18.71 -22.57 -2.56
N GLY A 374 -18.21 -23.16 -1.48
CA GLY A 374 -18.96 -23.97 -0.54
C GLY A 374 -20.11 -23.21 0.12
N ARG A 375 -19.92 -21.91 0.43
CA ARG A 375 -21.02 -21.07 0.92
C ARG A 375 -22.17 -20.95 -0.08
N ARG A 376 -21.86 -20.84 -1.36
CA ARG A 376 -22.85 -20.70 -2.45
C ARG A 376 -23.42 -22.02 -2.94
N THR A 377 -22.71 -23.11 -2.74
CA THR A 377 -23.18 -24.46 -3.04
C THR A 377 -23.90 -25.01 -1.81
N GLY A 378 -25.19 -25.32 -1.93
CA GLY A 378 -25.94 -25.95 -0.83
C GLY A 378 -25.60 -27.44 -0.66
N GLY A 379 -26.18 -28.07 0.36
CA GLY A 379 -26.17 -29.52 0.49
C GLY A 379 -24.79 -30.15 0.72
N PRO A 380 -24.65 -31.47 0.45
CA PRO A 380 -23.44 -32.25 0.70
C PRO A 380 -22.21 -31.75 -0.09
N GLU A 381 -22.42 -31.27 -1.31
CA GLU A 381 -21.35 -30.73 -2.16
C GLU A 381 -20.74 -29.47 -1.55
N GLY A 382 -21.57 -28.58 -1.03
CA GLY A 382 -21.11 -27.39 -0.30
C GLY A 382 -20.35 -27.74 0.96
N ALA A 383 -20.83 -28.74 1.71
CA ALA A 383 -20.15 -29.23 2.90
C ALA A 383 -18.78 -29.86 2.58
N ALA A 384 -18.67 -30.61 1.47
CA ALA A 384 -17.41 -31.17 1.00
C ALA A 384 -16.41 -30.07 0.63
N LEU A 385 -16.84 -29.04 -0.09
CA LEU A 385 -16.00 -27.88 -0.44
C LEU A 385 -15.48 -27.15 0.81
N LEU A 386 -16.30 -27.02 1.85
CA LEU A 386 -15.87 -26.44 3.13
C LEU A 386 -14.85 -27.34 3.84
N GLY A 387 -15.02 -28.66 3.81
CA GLY A 387 -14.03 -29.60 4.32
C GLY A 387 -12.69 -29.52 3.57
N GLU A 388 -12.72 -29.36 2.24
CA GLU A 388 -11.51 -29.11 1.45
C GLU A 388 -10.85 -27.77 1.81
N ALA A 389 -11.65 -26.72 2.06
CA ALA A 389 -11.14 -25.42 2.51
C ALA A 389 -10.38 -25.54 3.84
N VAL A 390 -10.95 -26.26 4.80
CA VAL A 390 -10.32 -26.57 6.09
C VAL A 390 -8.99 -27.30 5.89
N GLY A 391 -8.94 -28.29 4.98
CA GLY A 391 -7.71 -28.98 4.61
C GLY A 391 -6.65 -28.04 4.05
N ALA A 392 -7.02 -27.15 3.13
CA ALA A 392 -6.11 -26.18 2.53
C ALA A 392 -5.56 -25.17 3.56
N TYR A 393 -6.38 -24.67 4.49
CA TYR A 393 -5.89 -23.79 5.56
C TYR A 393 -4.95 -24.51 6.52
N ARG A 394 -5.26 -25.74 6.92
CA ARG A 394 -4.36 -26.55 7.76
C ARG A 394 -3.03 -26.79 7.06
N ALA A 395 -3.03 -27.08 5.75
CA ALA A 395 -1.82 -27.19 4.96
C ALA A 395 -0.99 -25.89 4.96
N ALA A 396 -1.64 -24.72 4.78
CA ALA A 396 -0.95 -23.44 4.87
C ALA A 396 -0.31 -23.17 6.25
N LEU A 397 -0.98 -23.62 7.33
CA LEU A 397 -0.49 -23.50 8.72
C LEU A 397 0.70 -24.42 9.03
N GLU A 398 1.05 -25.38 8.16
CA GLU A 398 2.28 -26.18 8.30
C GLU A 398 3.57 -25.38 8.00
N VAL A 399 3.44 -24.24 7.33
CA VAL A 399 4.55 -23.33 6.98
C VAL A 399 4.37 -21.97 7.66
N ARG A 400 3.15 -21.42 7.61
CA ARG A 400 2.83 -20.20 8.36
C ARG A 400 2.71 -20.57 9.82
N THR A 401 3.76 -20.42 10.60
CA THR A 401 3.72 -20.59 12.05
C THR A 401 3.65 -19.23 12.75
N ARG A 402 3.26 -19.24 14.03
CA ARG A 402 3.22 -18.02 14.85
C ARG A 402 4.58 -17.34 14.93
N GLU A 403 5.67 -18.11 14.97
CA GLU A 403 7.03 -17.62 15.14
C GLU A 403 7.62 -17.07 13.84
N ALA A 404 7.41 -17.77 12.72
CA ALA A 404 8.00 -17.39 11.44
C ALA A 404 7.17 -16.34 10.69
N HIS A 405 5.85 -16.43 10.80
CA HIS A 405 4.91 -15.62 10.01
C HIS A 405 3.68 -15.24 10.87
N PRO A 406 3.86 -14.50 11.98
CA PRO A 406 2.81 -14.27 12.98
C PRO A 406 1.51 -13.73 12.39
N VAL A 407 1.60 -12.69 11.56
CA VAL A 407 0.44 -12.03 10.94
C VAL A 407 -0.26 -12.98 9.96
N GLN A 408 0.49 -13.62 9.06
CA GLN A 408 -0.10 -14.53 8.08
C GLN A 408 -0.67 -15.79 8.73
N TRP A 409 -0.05 -16.29 9.81
CA TRP A 409 -0.57 -17.38 10.63
C TRP A 409 -1.91 -16.99 11.26
N ALA A 410 -2.00 -15.84 11.91
CA ALA A 410 -3.24 -15.36 12.53
C ALA A 410 -4.36 -15.15 11.51
N MET A 411 -4.06 -14.55 10.35
CA MET A 411 -5.01 -14.44 9.25
C MET A 411 -5.52 -15.81 8.78
N THR A 412 -4.61 -16.78 8.64
CA THR A 412 -4.95 -18.14 8.19
C THR A 412 -5.80 -18.87 9.25
N GLN A 413 -5.51 -18.68 10.54
CA GLN A 413 -6.31 -19.21 11.66
C GLN A 413 -7.73 -18.62 11.68
N ASN A 414 -7.87 -17.31 11.46
CA ASN A 414 -9.18 -16.67 11.36
C ASN A 414 -9.97 -17.19 10.15
N ASN A 415 -9.32 -17.41 9.01
CA ASN A 415 -9.94 -18.00 7.83
C ASN A 415 -10.37 -19.47 8.06
N LEU A 416 -9.54 -20.25 8.76
CA LEU A 416 -9.85 -21.60 9.19
C LEU A 416 -11.09 -21.61 10.11
N GLY A 417 -11.13 -20.71 11.09
CA GLY A 417 -12.28 -20.54 11.99
C GLY A 417 -13.57 -20.27 11.22
N ASN A 418 -13.54 -19.38 10.23
CA ASN A 418 -14.69 -19.07 9.39
C ASN A 418 -15.19 -20.28 8.58
N ALA A 419 -14.29 -21.09 8.02
CA ALA A 419 -14.68 -22.29 7.27
C ALA A 419 -15.25 -23.38 8.19
N LEU A 420 -14.60 -23.63 9.34
CA LEU A 420 -15.08 -24.56 10.36
C LEU A 420 -16.44 -24.15 10.93
N GLN A 421 -16.65 -22.85 11.16
CA GLN A 421 -17.92 -22.31 11.63
C GLN A 421 -19.06 -22.63 10.65
N GLU A 422 -18.85 -22.34 9.37
CA GLU A 422 -19.85 -22.59 8.33
C GLU A 422 -20.09 -24.11 8.17
N GLN A 423 -19.03 -24.92 8.18
CA GLN A 423 -19.14 -26.38 8.09
C GLN A 423 -19.89 -26.96 9.30
N GLY A 424 -19.60 -26.49 10.51
CA GLY A 424 -20.23 -26.93 11.75
C GLY A 424 -21.73 -26.64 11.77
N ARG A 425 -22.14 -25.43 11.35
CA ARG A 425 -23.55 -25.05 11.21
C ARG A 425 -24.32 -25.95 10.26
N ARG A 426 -23.72 -26.30 9.12
CA ARG A 426 -24.35 -27.19 8.12
C ARG A 426 -24.40 -28.65 8.57
N THR A 427 -23.42 -29.09 9.34
CA THR A 427 -23.34 -30.46 9.84
C THR A 427 -24.38 -30.68 10.95
N GLY A 428 -24.50 -29.73 11.89
CA GLY A 428 -25.37 -29.86 13.05
C GLY A 428 -24.96 -31.01 13.98
N GLY A 429 -25.76 -31.23 15.03
CA GLY A 429 -25.52 -32.34 15.98
C GLY A 429 -24.16 -32.29 16.69
N PRO A 430 -23.71 -33.42 17.27
CA PRO A 430 -22.44 -33.51 17.99
C PRO A 430 -21.21 -33.22 17.12
N GLU A 431 -21.21 -33.68 15.86
CA GLU A 431 -20.12 -33.46 14.92
C GLU A 431 -20.02 -31.97 14.54
N GLY A 432 -21.16 -31.32 14.30
CA GLY A 432 -21.22 -29.88 14.09
C GLY A 432 -20.72 -29.10 15.30
N ALA A 433 -21.13 -29.49 16.51
CA ALA A 433 -20.67 -28.86 17.75
C ALA A 433 -19.16 -29.00 17.95
N ALA A 434 -18.56 -30.12 17.56
CA ALA A 434 -17.11 -30.33 17.57
C ALA A 434 -16.39 -29.38 16.60
N LEU A 435 -16.86 -29.27 15.37
CA LEU A 435 -16.32 -28.33 14.36
C LEU A 435 -16.41 -26.86 14.83
N LEU A 436 -17.52 -26.47 15.47
CA LEU A 436 -17.67 -25.15 16.08
C LEU A 436 -16.70 -24.94 17.25
N GLY A 437 -16.41 -25.99 18.03
CA GLY A 437 -15.37 -25.96 19.06
C GLY A 437 -13.96 -25.74 18.47
N GLU A 438 -13.64 -26.40 17.36
CA GLU A 438 -12.39 -26.17 16.63
C GLU A 438 -12.30 -24.73 16.08
N ALA A 439 -13.40 -24.19 15.56
CA ALA A 439 -13.46 -22.81 15.09
C ALA A 439 -13.16 -21.80 16.21
N VAL A 440 -13.70 -22.01 17.42
CA VAL A 440 -13.35 -21.21 18.61
C VAL A 440 -11.85 -21.28 18.90
N GLY A 441 -11.25 -22.47 18.80
CA GLY A 441 -9.80 -22.64 18.95
C GLY A 441 -9.00 -21.83 17.93
N ALA A 442 -9.41 -21.87 16.65
CA ALA A 442 -8.73 -21.14 15.58
C ALA A 442 -8.81 -19.62 15.78
N TYR A 443 -9.98 -19.07 16.12
CA TYR A 443 -10.10 -17.64 16.39
C TYR A 443 -9.30 -17.19 17.61
N ARG A 444 -9.28 -17.99 18.70
CA ARG A 444 -8.44 -17.70 19.87
C ARG A 444 -6.96 -17.69 19.51
N ALA A 445 -6.51 -18.62 18.68
CA ALA A 445 -5.15 -18.61 18.16
C ALA A 445 -4.86 -17.33 17.37
N ALA A 446 -5.76 -16.89 16.49
CA ALA A 446 -5.59 -15.63 15.75
C ALA A 446 -5.43 -14.40 16.66
N LEU A 447 -6.14 -14.37 17.80
CA LEU A 447 -6.06 -13.31 18.80
C LEU A 447 -4.74 -13.29 19.62
N GLU A 448 -3.90 -14.32 19.52
CA GLU A 448 -2.55 -14.31 20.14
C GLU A 448 -1.59 -13.34 19.45
N VAL A 449 -1.90 -12.95 18.21
CA VAL A 449 -1.14 -11.99 17.39
C VAL A 449 -2.00 -10.77 17.05
N THR A 450 -3.27 -11.00 16.72
CA THR A 450 -4.20 -9.92 16.39
C THR A 450 -4.70 -9.29 17.69
N THR A 451 -3.92 -8.38 18.26
CA THR A 451 -4.25 -7.72 19.53
C THR A 451 -5.04 -6.43 19.31
N ARG A 452 -5.80 -6.00 20.32
CA ARG A 452 -6.53 -4.72 20.26
C ARG A 452 -5.60 -3.52 20.06
N ALA A 453 -4.40 -3.57 20.62
CA ALA A 453 -3.46 -2.45 20.57
C ALA A 453 -2.82 -2.30 19.19
N GLU A 454 -2.43 -3.42 18.57
CA GLU A 454 -1.71 -3.41 17.29
C GLU A 454 -2.66 -3.47 16.09
N HIS A 455 -3.79 -4.17 16.24
CA HIS A 455 -4.75 -4.45 15.17
C HIS A 455 -6.20 -4.28 15.66
N PRO A 456 -6.61 -3.08 16.12
CA PRO A 456 -7.89 -2.86 16.81
C PRO A 456 -9.10 -3.37 16.02
N VAL A 457 -9.16 -3.07 14.73
CA VAL A 457 -10.29 -3.45 13.86
C VAL A 457 -10.33 -4.94 13.61
N ASP A 458 -9.20 -5.56 13.25
CA ASP A 458 -9.14 -7.01 13.02
C ASP A 458 -9.39 -7.81 14.30
N TRP A 459 -8.93 -7.30 15.44
CA TRP A 459 -9.24 -7.85 16.76
C TRP A 459 -10.75 -7.82 17.00
N ALA A 460 -11.40 -6.69 16.78
CA ALA A 460 -12.85 -6.54 16.97
C ALA A 460 -13.66 -7.44 16.01
N MET A 461 -13.25 -7.56 14.75
CA MET A 461 -13.85 -8.49 13.79
C MET A 461 -13.68 -9.96 14.23
N THR A 462 -12.51 -10.31 14.77
CA THR A 462 -12.26 -11.67 15.29
C THR A 462 -13.07 -11.96 16.56
N GLN A 463 -13.27 -10.96 17.43
CA GLN A 463 -14.17 -11.05 18.57
C GLN A 463 -15.64 -11.23 18.13
N GLU A 464 -16.09 -10.48 17.12
CA GLU A 464 -17.43 -10.68 16.56
C GLU A 464 -17.60 -12.10 16.02
N ASN A 465 -16.61 -12.63 15.28
CA ASN A 465 -16.63 -14.00 14.80
C ASN A 465 -16.69 -15.03 15.94
N LEU A 466 -15.97 -14.80 17.04
CA LEU A 466 -16.03 -15.62 18.26
C LEU A 466 -17.43 -15.62 18.89
N ALA A 467 -18.08 -14.45 18.95
CA ALA A 467 -19.46 -14.36 19.44
C ALA A 467 -20.42 -15.17 18.57
N ILE A 468 -20.30 -15.02 17.24
CA ILE A 468 -21.14 -15.70 16.25
C ILE A 468 -21.00 -17.23 16.33
N VAL A 469 -19.78 -17.75 16.50
CA VAL A 469 -19.54 -19.20 16.61
C VAL A 469 -20.02 -19.75 17.96
N GLU A 470 -19.87 -19.01 19.06
CA GLU A 470 -20.35 -19.45 20.37
C GLU A 470 -21.88 -19.46 20.44
N VAL A 471 -22.56 -18.53 19.77
CA VAL A 471 -24.03 -18.59 19.58
C VAL A 471 -24.43 -19.85 18.81
N ALA A 472 -23.80 -20.11 17.66
CA ALA A 472 -24.08 -21.31 16.88
C ALA A 472 -23.80 -22.59 17.66
N ARG A 473 -22.78 -22.57 18.53
CA ARG A 473 -22.45 -23.69 19.39
C ARG A 473 -23.49 -23.86 20.49
N ALA A 474 -23.99 -22.78 21.07
CA ALA A 474 -25.08 -22.83 22.05
C ALA A 474 -26.34 -23.50 21.50
N GLU A 475 -26.67 -23.26 20.22
CA GLU A 475 -27.81 -23.89 19.53
C GLU A 475 -27.69 -25.43 19.41
N LEU A 476 -26.47 -25.97 19.46
CA LEU A 476 -26.20 -27.40 19.38
C LEU A 476 -25.90 -28.04 20.75
N LEU A 477 -25.82 -27.23 21.82
CA LEU A 477 -25.55 -27.66 23.19
C LEU A 477 -26.82 -27.61 24.05
N ASN A 478 -26.75 -28.18 25.26
CA ASN A 478 -27.89 -28.25 26.16
C ASN A 478 -27.62 -27.56 27.51
N GLY A 479 -28.67 -26.98 28.10
CA GLY A 479 -28.70 -26.50 29.48
C GLY A 479 -27.56 -25.55 29.84
N ALA A 480 -26.75 -25.94 30.82
CA ALA A 480 -25.67 -25.11 31.36
C ALA A 480 -24.57 -24.81 30.34
N GLU A 481 -24.26 -25.74 29.43
CA GLU A 481 -23.22 -25.55 28.43
C GLU A 481 -23.61 -24.54 27.36
N ALA A 482 -24.89 -24.58 26.92
CA ALA A 482 -25.46 -23.60 26.02
C ALA A 482 -25.46 -22.21 26.65
N ARG A 483 -25.90 -22.09 27.91
CA ARG A 483 -25.87 -20.82 28.64
C ARG A 483 -24.43 -20.29 28.77
N ALA A 484 -23.46 -21.14 29.11
CA ALA A 484 -22.06 -20.73 29.21
C ALA A 484 -21.48 -20.27 27.86
N ALA A 485 -21.90 -20.86 26.75
CA ALA A 485 -21.52 -20.40 25.41
C ALA A 485 -22.11 -19.02 25.08
N LEU A 486 -23.38 -18.78 25.42
CA LEU A 486 -24.01 -17.46 25.26
C LEU A 486 -23.35 -16.38 26.13
N GLU A 487 -22.96 -16.68 27.37
CA GLU A 487 -22.23 -15.72 28.22
C GLU A 487 -20.84 -15.38 27.64
N ARG A 488 -20.12 -16.37 27.08
CA ARG A 488 -18.87 -16.11 26.35
C ARG A 488 -19.12 -15.26 25.11
N ALA A 489 -20.17 -15.57 24.34
CA ALA A 489 -20.54 -14.80 23.16
C ALA A 489 -20.82 -13.34 23.50
N LEU A 490 -21.52 -13.08 24.62
CA LEU A 490 -21.80 -11.74 25.11
C LEU A 490 -20.52 -10.96 25.39
N GLY A 491 -19.57 -11.56 26.12
CA GLY A 491 -18.28 -10.92 26.38
C GLY A 491 -17.48 -10.59 25.11
N HIS A 492 -17.51 -11.48 24.12
CA HIS A 492 -16.84 -11.27 22.84
C HIS A 492 -17.47 -10.11 22.03
N VAL A 493 -18.80 -10.06 21.91
CA VAL A 493 -19.48 -8.98 21.15
C VAL A 493 -19.38 -7.63 21.88
N GLU A 494 -19.39 -7.63 23.22
CA GLU A 494 -19.16 -6.42 24.01
C GLU A 494 -17.74 -5.88 23.81
N GLY A 495 -16.74 -6.77 23.78
CA GLY A 495 -15.37 -6.39 23.42
C GLY A 495 -15.26 -5.77 22.03
N ALA A 496 -15.92 -6.35 21.02
CA ALA A 496 -15.94 -5.80 19.67
C ALA A 496 -16.57 -4.38 19.61
N LEU A 497 -17.62 -4.14 20.38
CA LEU A 497 -18.29 -2.84 20.50
C LEU A 497 -17.45 -1.77 21.22
N GLU A 498 -16.36 -2.14 21.88
CA GLU A 498 -15.40 -1.14 22.40
C GLU A 498 -14.49 -0.55 21.31
N VAL A 499 -14.53 -1.09 20.10
CA VAL A 499 -13.75 -0.63 18.94
C VAL A 499 -14.65 -0.17 17.81
N PHE A 500 -15.73 -0.92 17.53
CA PHE A 500 -16.71 -0.49 16.54
C PHE A 500 -17.40 0.78 17.04
N ASP A 501 -17.26 1.83 16.26
CA ASP A 501 -17.82 3.14 16.58
C ASP A 501 -18.94 3.49 15.57
N PRO A 502 -20.08 4.05 16.03
CA PRO A 502 -21.20 4.37 15.16
C PRO A 502 -20.91 5.47 14.12
N GLU A 503 -19.92 6.34 14.34
CA GLU A 503 -19.56 7.42 13.41
C GLU A 503 -18.67 6.90 12.28
N HIS A 504 -17.65 6.10 12.61
CA HIS A 504 -16.63 5.66 11.66
C HIS A 504 -16.89 4.25 11.09
N MET A 505 -17.62 3.40 11.83
CA MET A 505 -17.89 2.00 11.47
C MET A 505 -19.37 1.63 11.68
N PRO A 506 -20.33 2.43 11.15
CA PRO A 506 -21.77 2.26 11.44
C PRO A 506 -22.30 0.86 11.13
N TYR A 507 -21.84 0.27 10.02
CA TYR A 507 -22.25 -1.08 9.62
C TYR A 507 -21.83 -2.16 10.64
N ASN A 508 -20.56 -2.13 11.08
CA ASN A 508 -20.04 -3.12 12.04
C ASN A 508 -20.67 -2.90 13.42
N PHE A 509 -20.83 -1.65 13.83
CA PHE A 509 -21.47 -1.30 15.09
C PHE A 509 -22.93 -1.78 15.15
N GLU A 510 -23.72 -1.53 14.09
CA GLU A 510 -25.12 -1.96 14.02
C GLU A 510 -25.23 -3.50 14.05
N LYS A 511 -24.38 -4.19 13.28
CA LYS A 511 -24.35 -5.65 13.24
C LYS A 511 -24.00 -6.27 14.61
N ALA A 512 -22.96 -5.77 15.27
CA ALA A 512 -22.54 -6.24 16.58
C ALA A 512 -23.59 -5.91 17.66
N THR A 513 -24.25 -4.74 17.58
CA THR A 513 -25.35 -4.37 18.49
C THR A 513 -26.52 -5.34 18.38
N LYS A 514 -26.97 -5.65 17.15
CA LYS A 514 -28.04 -6.64 16.91
C LYS A 514 -27.68 -8.02 17.43
N LEU A 515 -26.42 -8.44 17.24
CA LEU A 515 -25.93 -9.71 17.77
C LEU A 515 -25.98 -9.73 19.31
N ARG A 516 -25.54 -8.66 19.96
CA ARG A 516 -25.60 -8.50 21.43
C ARG A 516 -27.03 -8.57 21.95
N GLU A 517 -27.97 -7.88 21.33
CA GLU A 517 -29.39 -7.91 21.69
C GLU A 517 -29.97 -9.34 21.57
N GLY A 518 -29.64 -10.05 20.49
CA GLY A 518 -30.05 -11.44 20.31
C GLY A 518 -29.49 -12.38 21.39
N ILE A 519 -28.24 -12.19 21.79
CA ILE A 519 -27.60 -12.96 22.88
C ILE A 519 -28.27 -12.67 24.23
N LEU A 520 -28.54 -11.40 24.55
CA LEU A 520 -29.22 -11.01 25.79
C LEU A 520 -30.63 -11.61 25.87
N ALA A 521 -31.38 -11.56 24.77
CA ALA A 521 -32.69 -12.18 24.68
C ALA A 521 -32.62 -13.71 24.93
N ALA A 522 -31.64 -14.40 24.34
CA ALA A 522 -31.42 -15.83 24.56
C ALA A 522 -31.01 -16.18 26.01
N LEU A 523 -30.37 -15.24 26.72
CA LEU A 523 -30.03 -15.35 28.14
C LEU A 523 -31.18 -14.96 29.09
N GLY A 524 -32.25 -14.35 28.56
CA GLY A 524 -33.38 -13.83 29.33
C GLY A 524 -33.07 -12.55 30.12
N ARG A 525 -32.25 -11.66 29.54
CA ARG A 525 -31.79 -10.39 30.15
C ARG A 525 -32.35 -9.16 29.46
#